data_AF-A0A969SEQ3-F1
#
_entry.id   AF-A0A969SEQ3-F1
#
_cell.length_a   1.000
_cell.length_b   1.000
_cell.length_c   1.000
_cell.angle_alpha   90.00
_cell.angle_beta   90.00
_cell.angle_gamma   90.00
#
_symmetry.space_group_name_H-M   'P 1'
#
loop_
_entity.id
_entity.type
_entity.pdbx_description
1 polymer ?
#
loop_
_entity_poly.entity_id
_entity_poly.type
_entity_poly.pdbx_seq_one_letter_code
_entity_poly.pdbx_strand_id
1 'polypeptide(L)'
;MPQTSQRMRRSLLCSAIATLTTFVLGIVTQKQTQAQSNRSGDRYTRGIETLKRVGGKEYDRVLRPLQAFFPDLARISVEYPFGDIMSRPGLDLKQREIANVAALTAIGSVRSALKYHIHGMLNVGCTPQEVVETILHAVVYAGFPAAQDGMTIAREVFKERKIQFEPVLARPQGDRYQLGIQNLQQTEGDRVKTIATRFANLAPDLPRLIIEFARGEIWNRRGLSLKSREFATLAMVTALGNQSHSVEAHVEGALRAGATETEIKELLLQMTVYVGYPKTLAAVTAAQQIFADLKQRGIPAASPQPDLESRRQAESNEARYRRGLEALNQISKASGEAVVKSFEDIAPDLGRYILEFSYGDVFSRPNLDLKTRELATVSALTGLNTTASELPLKVHINGALNVGANRQEIVEAIMHMIPYVGFVKVQQAMALAEAVFQERNV
;
A
#
# COMPACT_ATOMS: atom_id res chain seq x y z
N MET A 1 21.61 14.46 -84.92
CA MET A 1 22.04 14.72 -83.53
C MET A 1 20.93 15.40 -82.67
N PRO A 2 19.86 14.70 -82.22
CA PRO A 2 18.91 15.29 -81.24
C PRO A 2 18.74 14.49 -79.93
N GLN A 3 19.29 13.28 -79.80
CA GLN A 3 18.99 12.40 -78.65
C GLN A 3 19.80 12.69 -77.37
N THR A 4 20.89 13.43 -77.46
CA THR A 4 21.78 13.73 -76.31
C THR A 4 21.24 14.83 -75.40
N SER A 5 20.51 15.82 -75.90
CA SER A 5 19.99 16.93 -75.07
C SER A 5 18.80 16.52 -74.20
N GLN A 6 17.99 15.55 -74.64
CA GLN A 6 16.79 15.10 -73.94
C GLN A 6 17.13 14.18 -72.75
N ARG A 7 18.18 13.37 -72.86
CA ARG A 7 18.72 12.57 -71.72
C ARG A 7 19.32 13.46 -70.63
N MET A 8 20.04 14.51 -71.02
CA MET A 8 20.66 15.44 -70.07
C MET A 8 19.61 16.23 -69.28
N ARG A 9 18.52 16.69 -69.94
CA ARG A 9 17.40 17.38 -69.27
C ARG A 9 16.64 16.48 -68.30
N ARG A 10 16.42 15.19 -68.63
CA ARG A 10 15.76 14.23 -67.72
C ARG A 10 16.63 13.88 -66.52
N SER A 11 17.94 13.74 -66.71
CA SER A 11 18.90 13.49 -65.62
C SER A 11 18.96 14.66 -64.62
N LEU A 12 19.01 15.90 -65.13
CA LEU A 12 19.00 17.11 -64.30
C LEU A 12 17.69 17.29 -63.53
N LEU A 13 16.54 16.99 -64.16
CA LEU A 13 15.23 17.08 -63.49
C LEU A 13 15.07 16.04 -62.39
N CYS A 14 15.49 14.78 -62.61
CA CYS A 14 15.46 13.73 -61.59
C CYS A 14 16.41 14.04 -60.41
N SER A 15 17.59 14.61 -60.68
CA SER A 15 18.54 15.01 -59.64
C SER A 15 18.01 16.20 -58.82
N ALA A 16 17.38 17.20 -59.47
CA ALA A 16 16.77 18.33 -58.78
C ALA A 16 15.59 17.90 -57.89
N ILE A 17 14.73 16.99 -58.36
CA ILE A 17 13.59 16.46 -57.58
C ILE A 17 14.10 15.62 -56.41
N ALA A 18 15.11 14.76 -56.59
CA ALA A 18 15.69 13.98 -55.50
C ALA A 18 16.32 14.87 -54.42
N THR A 19 17.01 15.95 -54.83
CA THR A 19 17.63 16.91 -53.89
C THR A 19 16.57 17.71 -53.13
N LEU A 20 15.51 18.15 -53.81
CA LEU A 20 14.39 18.87 -53.18
C LEU A 20 13.62 17.96 -52.20
N THR A 21 13.41 16.69 -52.55
CA THR A 21 12.71 15.72 -51.69
C THR A 21 13.52 15.40 -50.44
N THR A 22 14.85 15.24 -50.57
CA THR A 22 15.76 14.99 -49.44
C THR A 22 15.86 16.21 -48.52
N PHE A 23 15.86 17.42 -49.09
CA PHE A 23 15.88 18.67 -48.34
C PHE A 23 14.56 18.91 -47.57
N VAL A 24 13.41 18.66 -48.21
CA VAL A 24 12.09 18.78 -47.56
C VAL A 24 11.91 17.70 -46.49
N LEU A 25 12.32 16.45 -46.72
CA LEU A 25 12.36 15.42 -45.68
C LEU A 25 13.25 15.88 -44.53
N GLY A 26 14.47 16.36 -44.80
CA GLY A 26 15.40 16.88 -43.78
C GLY A 26 14.79 17.98 -42.90
N ILE A 27 14.10 18.96 -43.50
CA ILE A 27 13.42 20.04 -42.77
C ILE A 27 12.24 19.53 -41.94
N VAL A 28 11.45 18.59 -42.47
CA VAL A 28 10.30 18.00 -41.73
C VAL A 28 10.81 17.18 -40.55
N THR A 29 11.83 16.34 -40.75
CA THR A 29 12.47 15.57 -39.68
C THR A 29 13.05 16.51 -38.62
N GLN A 30 13.79 17.55 -39.03
CA GLN A 30 14.39 18.52 -38.11
C GLN A 30 13.34 19.30 -37.31
N LYS A 31 12.23 19.74 -37.94
CA LYS A 31 11.12 20.40 -37.23
C LYS A 31 10.39 19.46 -36.26
N GLN A 32 10.24 18.18 -36.61
CA GLN A 32 9.67 17.17 -35.71
C GLN A 32 10.61 16.89 -34.53
N THR A 33 11.91 16.72 -34.76
CA THR A 33 12.92 16.54 -33.70
C THR A 33 12.97 17.75 -32.77
N GLN A 34 12.89 18.96 -33.31
CA GLN A 34 12.93 20.20 -32.54
C GLN A 34 11.66 20.42 -31.71
N ALA A 35 10.47 20.14 -32.27
CA ALA A 35 9.20 20.18 -31.53
C ALA A 35 9.11 19.10 -30.44
N GLN A 36 9.66 17.92 -30.69
CA GLN A 36 9.73 16.83 -29.72
C GLN A 36 10.74 17.15 -28.60
N SER A 37 11.87 17.80 -28.92
CA SER A 37 12.83 18.30 -27.93
C SER A 37 12.28 19.44 -27.06
N ASN A 38 11.46 20.34 -27.62
CA ASN A 38 10.82 21.42 -26.87
C ASN A 38 9.73 20.89 -25.91
N ARG A 39 8.98 19.86 -26.31
CA ARG A 39 7.99 19.21 -25.43
C ARG A 39 8.64 18.35 -24.33
N SER A 40 9.76 17.69 -24.61
CA SER A 40 10.50 16.93 -23.58
C SER A 40 11.23 17.85 -22.59
N GLY A 41 11.79 18.97 -23.06
CA GLY A 41 12.45 19.96 -22.20
C GLY A 41 11.51 20.57 -21.14
N ASP A 42 10.27 20.85 -21.52
CA ASP A 42 9.23 21.36 -20.61
C ASP A 42 8.77 20.31 -19.57
N ARG A 43 8.54 19.05 -20.00
CA ARG A 43 8.16 17.95 -19.09
C ARG A 43 9.27 17.58 -18.11
N TYR A 44 10.50 17.43 -18.58
CA TYR A 44 11.64 17.07 -17.74
C TYR A 44 11.93 18.16 -16.69
N THR A 45 11.88 19.44 -17.10
CA THR A 45 12.11 20.57 -16.18
C THR A 45 11.08 20.60 -15.05
N ARG A 46 9.78 20.49 -15.37
CA ARG A 46 8.72 20.35 -14.35
C ARG A 46 8.92 19.11 -13.46
N GLY A 47 9.38 18.02 -14.05
CA GLY A 47 9.68 16.79 -13.34
C GLY A 47 10.79 16.99 -12.32
N ILE A 48 11.89 17.66 -12.70
CA ILE A 48 12.98 17.99 -11.77
C ILE A 48 12.51 18.92 -10.65
N GLU A 49 11.66 19.90 -10.94
CA GLU A 49 11.12 20.79 -9.90
C GLU A 49 10.29 20.00 -8.87
N THR A 50 9.36 19.17 -9.33
CA THR A 50 8.54 18.33 -8.45
C THR A 50 9.40 17.33 -7.69
N LEU A 51 10.37 16.71 -8.37
CA LEU A 51 11.30 15.76 -7.77
C LEU A 51 12.15 16.42 -6.68
N LYS A 52 12.62 17.66 -6.86
CA LYS A 52 13.34 18.42 -5.83
C LYS A 52 12.47 18.70 -4.59
N ARG A 53 11.18 18.96 -4.77
CA ARG A 53 10.23 19.16 -3.67
C ARG A 53 10.01 17.88 -2.86
N VAL A 54 9.88 16.74 -3.55
CA VAL A 54 9.68 15.43 -2.91
C VAL A 54 10.98 14.89 -2.34
N GLY A 55 12.03 14.76 -3.14
CA GLY A 55 13.30 14.15 -2.74
C GLY A 55 14.24 15.06 -1.92
N GLY A 56 13.97 16.36 -1.87
CA GLY A 56 14.77 17.32 -1.10
C GLY A 56 16.23 17.38 -1.56
N LYS A 57 17.17 17.41 -0.62
CA LYS A 57 18.62 17.51 -0.93
C LYS A 57 19.16 16.29 -1.69
N GLU A 58 18.54 15.12 -1.52
CA GLU A 58 18.96 13.85 -2.11
C GLU A 58 18.01 13.40 -3.23
N TYR A 59 17.34 14.34 -3.89
CA TYR A 59 16.31 14.04 -4.89
C TYR A 59 16.81 13.18 -6.07
N ASP A 60 18.09 13.28 -6.39
CA ASP A 60 18.72 12.57 -7.50
C ASP A 60 19.33 11.21 -7.07
N ARG A 61 19.23 10.82 -5.80
CA ARG A 61 19.86 9.59 -5.27
C ARG A 61 19.43 8.34 -6.04
N VAL A 62 18.17 8.27 -6.44
CA VAL A 62 17.62 7.17 -7.24
C VAL A 62 17.91 7.32 -8.74
N LEU A 63 18.19 8.55 -9.21
CA LEU A 63 18.47 8.84 -10.62
C LEU A 63 19.94 8.61 -10.98
N ARG A 64 20.89 8.93 -10.09
CA ARG A 64 22.34 8.84 -10.38
C ARG A 64 22.77 7.46 -10.91
N PRO A 65 22.36 6.33 -10.28
CA PRO A 65 22.69 5.00 -10.80
C PRO A 65 22.00 4.71 -12.15
N LEU A 66 20.74 5.14 -12.30
CA LEU A 66 20.00 4.97 -13.55
C LEU A 66 20.62 5.79 -14.68
N GLN A 67 21.10 7.00 -14.43
CA GLN A 67 21.73 7.85 -15.44
C GLN A 67 23.01 7.19 -16.00
N ALA A 68 23.77 6.49 -15.15
CA ALA A 68 24.98 5.80 -15.56
C ALA A 68 24.71 4.51 -16.34
N PHE A 69 23.65 3.77 -15.98
CA PHE A 69 23.36 2.46 -16.58
C PHE A 69 22.32 2.51 -17.71
N PHE A 70 21.25 3.28 -17.52
CA PHE A 70 20.13 3.42 -18.45
C PHE A 70 19.58 4.88 -18.49
N PRO A 71 20.27 5.79 -19.20
CA PRO A 71 19.93 7.22 -19.24
C PRO A 71 18.49 7.52 -19.63
N ASP A 72 17.92 6.76 -20.57
CA ASP A 72 16.53 6.94 -20.99
C ASP A 72 15.54 6.60 -19.87
N LEU A 73 15.80 5.55 -19.10
CA LEU A 73 14.98 5.23 -17.94
C LEU A 73 15.08 6.34 -16.88
N ALA A 74 16.28 6.86 -16.61
CA ALA A 74 16.45 8.01 -15.72
C ALA A 74 15.62 9.22 -16.17
N ARG A 75 15.64 9.53 -17.47
CA ARG A 75 14.84 10.62 -18.06
C ARG A 75 13.34 10.35 -17.94
N ILE A 76 12.86 9.16 -18.30
CA ILE A 76 11.44 8.78 -18.23
C ILE A 76 10.94 8.80 -16.78
N SER A 77 11.75 8.34 -15.83
CA SER A 77 11.45 8.38 -14.39
C SER A 77 11.27 9.79 -13.85
N VAL A 78 11.82 10.81 -14.52
CA VAL A 78 11.58 12.23 -14.20
C VAL A 78 10.38 12.77 -14.95
N GLU A 79 10.36 12.62 -16.29
CA GLU A 79 9.34 13.23 -17.16
C GLU A 79 7.94 12.77 -16.80
N TYR A 80 7.73 11.46 -16.63
CA TYR A 80 6.39 10.92 -16.47
C TYR A 80 5.91 10.94 -15.01
N PRO A 81 6.54 10.23 -14.05
CA PRO A 81 6.11 10.26 -12.64
C PRO A 81 6.04 11.66 -12.05
N PHE A 82 7.08 12.46 -12.22
CA PHE A 82 7.16 13.75 -11.55
C PHE A 82 6.68 14.90 -12.44
N GLY A 83 6.98 14.86 -13.75
CA GLY A 83 6.68 15.94 -14.67
C GLY A 83 5.25 15.95 -15.20
N ASP A 84 4.63 14.79 -15.40
CA ASP A 84 3.28 14.68 -15.95
C ASP A 84 2.21 14.29 -14.94
N ILE A 85 2.59 13.63 -13.84
CA ILE A 85 1.65 13.06 -12.87
C ILE A 85 1.68 13.84 -11.55
N MET A 86 2.80 13.80 -10.82
CA MET A 86 2.89 14.42 -9.49
C MET A 86 2.85 15.97 -9.53
N SER A 87 3.21 16.58 -10.67
CA SER A 87 3.15 18.04 -10.86
C SER A 87 1.73 18.56 -11.12
N ARG A 88 0.77 17.67 -11.43
CA ARG A 88 -0.58 18.08 -11.85
C ARG A 88 -1.31 18.78 -10.71
N PRO A 89 -2.00 19.90 -11.00
CA PRO A 89 -2.90 20.52 -10.04
C PRO A 89 -4.10 19.61 -9.81
N GLY A 90 -4.71 19.69 -8.64
CA GLY A 90 -5.92 18.92 -8.30
C GLY A 90 -5.72 17.92 -7.17
N LEU A 91 -4.48 17.56 -6.83
CA LEU A 91 -4.13 16.89 -5.58
C LEU A 91 -2.79 17.41 -5.10
N ASP A 92 -2.75 17.90 -3.86
CA ASP A 92 -1.51 18.47 -3.29
C ASP A 92 -0.46 17.39 -3.00
N LEU A 93 0.81 17.79 -2.92
CA LEU A 93 1.91 16.85 -2.71
C LEU A 93 1.84 16.10 -1.38
N LYS A 94 1.22 16.66 -0.32
CA LYS A 94 1.05 15.94 0.95
C LYS A 94 0.16 14.72 0.76
N GLN A 95 -1.01 14.91 0.14
CA GLN A 95 -1.94 13.81 -0.13
C GLN A 95 -1.35 12.80 -1.13
N ARG A 96 -0.60 13.28 -2.13
CA ARG A 96 0.11 12.38 -3.06
C ARG A 96 1.14 11.50 -2.35
N GLU A 97 1.94 12.05 -1.44
CA GLU A 97 2.94 11.27 -0.70
C GLU A 97 2.32 10.34 0.35
N ILE A 98 1.22 10.74 1.01
CA ILE A 98 0.43 9.84 1.86
C ILE A 98 -0.06 8.62 1.06
N ALA A 99 -0.62 8.84 -0.14
CA ALA A 99 -1.06 7.77 -1.02
C ALA A 99 0.11 6.85 -1.45
N ASN A 100 1.28 7.42 -1.77
CA ASN A 100 2.47 6.66 -2.16
C ASN A 100 2.97 5.77 -1.03
N VAL A 101 3.18 6.33 0.17
CA VAL A 101 3.65 5.56 1.32
C VAL A 101 2.65 4.47 1.68
N ALA A 102 1.34 4.74 1.63
CA ALA A 102 0.32 3.74 1.87
C ALA A 102 0.38 2.59 0.86
N ALA A 103 0.38 2.89 -0.45
CA ALA A 103 0.45 1.88 -1.51
C ALA A 103 1.75 1.05 -1.44
N LEU A 104 2.90 1.71 -1.25
CA LEU A 104 4.21 1.04 -1.18
C LEU A 104 4.35 0.17 0.08
N THR A 105 3.75 0.60 1.20
CA THR A 105 3.64 -0.24 2.41
C THR A 105 2.81 -1.49 2.12
N ALA A 106 1.65 -1.34 1.47
CA ALA A 106 0.79 -2.47 1.12
C ALA A 106 1.43 -3.46 0.13
N ILE A 107 2.32 -3.00 -0.76
CA ILE A 107 3.09 -3.88 -1.66
C ILE A 107 4.10 -4.75 -0.89
N GLY A 108 4.74 -4.22 0.15
CA GLY A 108 5.61 -4.98 1.06
C GLY A 108 6.94 -5.52 0.49
N SER A 109 7.29 -5.21 -0.78
CA SER A 109 8.53 -5.67 -1.44
C SER A 109 9.30 -4.55 -2.16
N VAL A 110 9.03 -3.28 -1.83
CA VAL A 110 9.57 -2.10 -2.54
C VAL A 110 10.28 -1.14 -1.58
N ARG A 111 11.11 -1.68 -0.69
CA ARG A 111 11.80 -0.97 0.41
C ARG A 111 12.45 0.35 -0.01
N SER A 112 13.22 0.36 -1.10
CA SER A 112 13.92 1.56 -1.57
C SER A 112 12.95 2.69 -1.94
N ALA A 113 11.87 2.36 -2.64
CA ALA A 113 10.82 3.33 -2.99
C ALA A 113 10.05 3.79 -1.74
N LEU A 114 9.65 2.88 -0.86
CA LEU A 114 8.96 3.24 0.38
C LEU A 114 9.82 4.20 1.23
N LYS A 115 11.11 3.91 1.39
CA LYS A 115 12.06 4.77 2.10
C LYS A 115 12.17 6.15 1.45
N TYR A 116 12.23 6.21 0.12
CA TYR A 116 12.27 7.47 -0.64
C TYR A 116 11.02 8.33 -0.39
N HIS A 117 9.82 7.71 -0.41
CA HIS A 117 8.57 8.44 -0.19
C HIS A 117 8.27 8.76 1.27
N ILE A 118 8.86 8.05 2.24
CA ILE A 118 8.83 8.50 3.65
C ILE A 118 9.66 9.78 3.83
N HIS A 119 10.84 9.87 3.20
CA HIS A 119 11.57 11.14 3.11
C HIS A 119 10.73 12.21 2.39
N GLY A 120 10.02 11.79 1.32
CA GLY A 120 9.06 12.59 0.55
C GLY A 120 7.98 13.25 1.39
N MET A 121 7.19 12.45 2.13
CA MET A 121 6.16 12.92 3.07
C MET A 121 6.71 14.04 3.97
N LEU A 122 7.86 13.81 4.60
CA LEU A 122 8.47 14.78 5.51
C LEU A 122 8.95 16.06 4.78
N ASN A 123 9.42 15.95 3.54
CA ASN A 123 9.86 17.10 2.73
C ASN A 123 8.70 17.98 2.25
N VAL A 124 7.54 17.37 1.97
CA VAL A 124 6.31 18.09 1.59
C VAL A 124 5.52 18.57 2.80
N GLY A 125 6.08 18.42 4.00
CA GLY A 125 5.60 19.01 5.25
C GLY A 125 4.67 18.12 6.08
N CYS A 126 4.55 16.82 5.78
CA CYS A 126 3.89 15.89 6.68
C CYS A 126 4.69 15.75 7.98
N THR A 127 3.99 15.54 9.08
CA THR A 127 4.59 15.29 10.38
C THR A 127 5.10 13.85 10.49
N PRO A 128 6.07 13.55 11.38
CA PRO A 128 6.44 12.18 11.71
C PRO A 128 5.25 11.32 12.16
N GLN A 129 4.29 11.93 12.88
CA GLN A 129 3.07 11.23 13.29
C GLN A 129 2.19 10.84 12.09
N GLU A 130 2.06 11.71 11.07
CA GLU A 130 1.33 11.36 9.84
C GLU A 130 1.98 10.19 9.11
N VAL A 131 3.32 10.11 9.07
CA VAL A 131 4.05 8.94 8.52
C VAL A 131 3.69 7.67 9.28
N VAL A 132 3.77 7.70 10.61
CA VAL A 132 3.44 6.55 11.46
C VAL A 132 1.98 6.13 11.27
N GLU A 133 1.04 7.07 11.27
CA GLU A 133 -0.38 6.73 11.11
C GLU A 133 -0.71 6.23 9.69
N THR A 134 -0.02 6.70 8.65
CA THR A 134 -0.19 6.18 7.27
C THR A 134 0.26 4.72 7.18
N ILE A 135 1.41 4.38 7.76
CA ILE A 135 1.95 3.01 7.74
C ILE A 135 1.15 2.09 8.65
N LEU A 136 0.77 2.55 9.84
CA LEU A 136 -0.01 1.75 10.79
C LEU A 136 -1.40 1.41 10.23
N HIS A 137 -2.01 2.31 9.45
CA HIS A 137 -3.30 2.05 8.80
C HIS A 137 -3.28 0.79 7.91
N ALA A 138 -2.10 0.38 7.42
CA ALA A 138 -1.94 -0.82 6.61
C ALA A 138 -2.24 -2.13 7.36
N VAL A 139 -2.29 -2.14 8.70
CA VAL A 139 -2.63 -3.36 9.47
C VAL A 139 -4.00 -3.93 9.09
N VAL A 140 -4.94 -3.08 8.67
CA VAL A 140 -6.30 -3.48 8.27
C VAL A 140 -6.34 -4.02 6.84
N TYR A 141 -5.58 -3.41 5.93
CA TYR A 141 -5.71 -3.65 4.49
C TYR A 141 -4.64 -4.61 3.93
N ALA A 142 -3.41 -4.51 4.42
CA ALA A 142 -2.26 -5.31 4.00
C ALA A 142 -1.72 -6.23 5.12
N GLY A 143 -2.29 -6.16 6.32
CA GLY A 143 -1.93 -6.99 7.47
C GLY A 143 -0.75 -6.46 8.28
N PHE A 144 -0.55 -7.05 9.47
CA PHE A 144 0.53 -6.68 10.38
C PHE A 144 1.94 -6.77 9.77
N PRO A 145 2.30 -7.81 8.98
CA PRO A 145 3.63 -7.89 8.36
C PRO A 145 4.03 -6.64 7.57
N ALA A 146 3.13 -6.15 6.70
CA ALA A 146 3.38 -4.96 5.88
C ALA A 146 3.59 -3.70 6.73
N ALA A 147 2.77 -3.51 7.77
CA ALA A 147 2.91 -2.38 8.68
C ALA A 147 4.21 -2.45 9.50
N GLN A 148 4.62 -3.64 9.96
CA GLN A 148 5.85 -3.83 10.74
C GLN A 148 7.12 -3.54 9.92
N ASP A 149 7.19 -4.02 8.67
CA ASP A 149 8.32 -3.70 7.79
C ASP A 149 8.33 -2.19 7.47
N GLY A 150 7.17 -1.61 7.17
CA GLY A 150 7.03 -0.17 6.97
C GLY A 150 7.52 0.65 8.18
N MET A 151 7.17 0.25 9.41
CA MET A 151 7.64 0.91 10.64
C MET A 151 9.16 0.80 10.80
N THR A 152 9.73 -0.34 10.44
CA THR A 152 11.18 -0.52 10.46
C THR A 152 11.86 0.47 9.51
N ILE A 153 11.30 0.67 8.32
CA ILE A 153 11.82 1.63 7.33
C ILE A 153 11.64 3.07 7.82
N ALA A 154 10.48 3.40 8.41
CA ALA A 154 10.24 4.72 8.98
C ALA A 154 11.23 5.04 10.11
N ARG A 155 11.52 4.08 10.99
CA ARG A 155 12.53 4.20 12.05
C ARG A 155 13.91 4.52 11.47
N GLU A 156 14.31 3.85 10.40
CA GLU A 156 15.57 4.17 9.70
C GLU A 156 15.58 5.60 9.18
N VAL A 157 14.48 6.05 8.55
CA VAL A 157 14.39 7.43 8.03
C VAL A 157 14.46 8.45 9.16
N PHE A 158 13.76 8.23 10.27
CA PHE A 158 13.82 9.13 11.44
C PHE A 158 15.23 9.21 12.01
N LYS A 159 15.93 8.08 12.10
CA LYS A 159 17.34 8.01 12.51
C LYS A 159 18.26 8.76 11.53
N GLU A 160 18.12 8.53 10.23
CA GLU A 160 18.89 9.22 9.17
C GLU A 160 18.71 10.74 9.22
N ARG A 161 17.47 11.19 9.47
CA ARG A 161 17.12 12.62 9.58
C ARG A 161 17.35 13.21 10.97
N LYS A 162 17.79 12.40 11.94
CA LYS A 162 17.95 12.80 13.35
C LYS A 162 16.68 13.42 13.94
N ILE A 163 15.52 12.88 13.57
CA ILE A 163 14.23 13.30 14.11
C ILE A 163 14.10 12.71 15.52
N GLN A 164 13.98 13.59 16.51
CA GLN A 164 13.55 13.23 17.86
C GLN A 164 12.04 13.05 17.79
N PHE A 165 11.57 11.80 17.77
CA PHE A 165 10.15 11.47 17.71
C PHE A 165 9.72 10.85 19.03
N GLU A 166 8.72 11.45 19.66
CA GLU A 166 8.04 10.90 20.83
C GLU A 166 6.72 10.28 20.36
N PRO A 167 6.56 8.95 20.43
CA PRO A 167 5.36 8.29 19.96
C PRO A 167 4.12 8.73 20.76
N VAL A 168 3.13 9.26 20.05
CA VAL A 168 1.85 9.63 20.67
C VAL A 168 0.95 8.39 20.71
N LEU A 169 0.43 8.07 21.90
CA LEU A 169 -0.67 7.11 22.04
C LEU A 169 -1.93 7.68 21.39
N ALA A 170 -2.16 7.30 20.13
CA ALA A 170 -3.22 7.87 19.31
C ALA A 170 -4.53 7.07 19.38
N ARG A 171 -4.58 6.04 20.22
CA ARG A 171 -5.79 5.22 20.47
C ARG A 171 -7.01 6.06 20.82
N PRO A 172 -8.18 5.72 20.28
CA PRO A 172 -9.43 6.38 20.64
C PRO A 172 -9.87 6.00 22.06
N GLN A 173 -10.60 6.91 22.70
CA GLN A 173 -11.21 6.70 24.02
C GLN A 173 -12.70 6.38 23.85
N GLY A 174 -13.19 5.38 24.57
CA GLY A 174 -14.58 4.95 24.53
C GLY A 174 -14.76 3.50 24.11
N ASP A 175 -16.01 3.10 23.90
CA ASP A 175 -16.36 1.75 23.48
C ASP A 175 -16.02 1.54 22.00
N ARG A 176 -15.16 0.56 21.70
CA ARG A 176 -14.69 0.29 20.34
C ARG A 176 -15.83 -0.05 19.39
N TYR A 177 -16.85 -0.78 19.87
CA TYR A 177 -17.96 -1.18 19.01
C TYR A 177 -18.77 0.06 18.59
N GLN A 178 -19.13 0.92 19.54
CA GLN A 178 -19.84 2.18 19.28
C GLN A 178 -19.05 3.09 18.35
N LEU A 179 -17.76 3.28 18.60
CA LEU A 179 -16.87 4.06 17.74
C LEU A 179 -16.79 3.48 16.31
N GLY A 180 -16.81 2.15 16.19
CA GLY A 180 -16.80 1.46 14.91
C GLY A 180 -18.09 1.70 14.10
N ILE A 181 -19.24 1.65 14.76
CA ILE A 181 -20.54 1.96 14.14
C ILE A 181 -20.60 3.43 13.70
N GLN A 182 -20.14 4.35 14.54
CA GLN A 182 -20.08 5.79 14.20
C GLN A 182 -19.18 6.04 12.99
N ASN A 183 -17.99 5.44 12.96
CA ASN A 183 -17.09 5.55 11.82
C ASN A 183 -17.73 5.01 10.54
N LEU A 184 -18.32 3.81 10.59
CA LEU A 184 -19.01 3.22 9.43
C LEU A 184 -20.16 4.08 8.91
N GLN A 185 -20.92 4.73 9.78
CA GLN A 185 -21.97 5.66 9.36
C GLN A 185 -21.39 6.87 8.63
N GLN A 186 -20.30 7.41 9.16
CA GLN A 186 -19.64 8.58 8.59
C GLN A 186 -19.05 8.27 7.22
N THR A 187 -18.47 7.09 7.02
CA THR A 187 -17.78 6.73 5.77
C THR A 187 -18.68 6.00 4.77
N GLU A 188 -19.61 5.16 5.23
CA GLU A 188 -20.39 4.25 4.39
C GLU A 188 -21.92 4.41 4.47
N GLY A 189 -22.42 5.32 5.32
CA GLY A 189 -23.85 5.61 5.43
C GLY A 189 -24.70 4.38 5.77
N ASP A 190 -25.77 4.14 5.00
CA ASP A 190 -26.72 3.03 5.20
C ASP A 190 -26.08 1.63 5.13
N ARG A 191 -24.91 1.49 4.49
CA ARG A 191 -24.24 0.18 4.32
C ARG A 191 -23.78 -0.42 5.66
N VAL A 192 -23.74 0.35 6.74
CA VAL A 192 -23.37 -0.12 8.09
C VAL A 192 -24.20 -1.35 8.51
N LYS A 193 -25.50 -1.39 8.19
CA LYS A 193 -26.39 -2.53 8.50
C LYS A 193 -25.97 -3.79 7.75
N THR A 194 -25.63 -3.63 6.47
CA THR A 194 -25.11 -4.72 5.66
C THR A 194 -23.78 -5.21 6.22
N ILE A 195 -22.84 -4.33 6.56
CA ILE A 195 -21.54 -4.74 7.12
C ILE A 195 -21.69 -5.47 8.45
N ALA A 196 -22.59 -5.01 9.32
CA ALA A 196 -22.83 -5.62 10.62
C ALA A 196 -23.43 -7.04 10.54
N THR A 197 -24.08 -7.39 9.43
CA THR A 197 -24.81 -8.65 9.27
C THR A 197 -24.21 -9.57 8.20
N ARG A 198 -23.45 -9.02 7.24
CA ARG A 198 -22.75 -9.74 6.17
C ARG A 198 -21.75 -10.67 6.83
N PHE A 199 -21.95 -11.97 6.67
CA PHE A 199 -21.20 -13.08 7.28
C PHE A 199 -21.58 -13.48 8.70
N ALA A 200 -22.59 -12.88 9.35
CA ALA A 200 -22.98 -13.27 10.72
C ALA A 200 -23.32 -14.78 10.84
N ASN A 201 -23.93 -15.36 9.80
CA ASN A 201 -24.28 -16.78 9.74
C ASN A 201 -23.08 -17.70 9.50
N LEU A 202 -22.01 -17.21 8.86
CA LEU A 202 -20.83 -18.01 8.49
C LEU A 202 -19.71 -17.88 9.53
N ALA A 203 -19.45 -16.64 9.96
CA ALA A 203 -18.36 -16.27 10.86
C ALA A 203 -18.84 -15.12 11.76
N PRO A 204 -19.60 -15.39 12.83
CA PRO A 204 -20.23 -14.36 13.67
C PRO A 204 -19.22 -13.39 14.33
N ASP A 205 -17.98 -13.83 14.53
CA ASP A 205 -16.90 -12.96 15.03
C ASP A 205 -16.40 -11.96 13.98
N LEU A 206 -16.51 -12.25 12.68
CA LEU A 206 -15.91 -11.42 11.64
C LEU A 206 -16.52 -10.02 11.58
N PRO A 207 -17.85 -9.83 11.54
CA PRO A 207 -18.46 -8.50 11.61
C PRO A 207 -18.03 -7.75 12.87
N ARG A 208 -17.95 -8.44 14.02
CA ARG A 208 -17.52 -7.86 15.29
C ARG A 208 -16.07 -7.37 15.21
N LEU A 209 -15.14 -8.16 14.67
CA LEU A 209 -13.74 -7.76 14.51
C LEU A 209 -13.58 -6.59 13.53
N ILE A 210 -14.36 -6.57 12.44
CA ILE A 210 -14.39 -5.43 11.51
C ILE A 210 -14.85 -4.16 12.24
N ILE A 211 -15.95 -4.24 12.99
CA ILE A 211 -16.50 -3.09 13.70
C ILE A 211 -15.56 -2.63 14.82
N GLU A 212 -15.11 -3.52 15.71
CA GLU A 212 -14.32 -3.13 16.87
C GLU A 212 -12.87 -2.77 16.54
N PHE A 213 -12.17 -3.57 15.73
CA PHE A 213 -10.75 -3.38 15.49
C PHE A 213 -10.49 -2.47 14.29
N ALA A 214 -11.00 -2.82 13.10
CA ALA A 214 -10.73 -2.01 11.92
C ALA A 214 -11.37 -0.63 12.09
N ARG A 215 -12.68 -0.57 12.34
CA ARG A 215 -13.43 0.69 12.38
C ARG A 215 -13.32 1.40 13.73
N GLY A 216 -13.44 0.66 14.84
CA GLY A 216 -13.47 1.21 16.20
C GLY A 216 -12.11 1.63 16.76
N GLU A 217 -11.05 0.92 16.40
CA GLU A 217 -9.68 1.28 16.79
C GLU A 217 -8.98 2.02 15.65
N ILE A 218 -8.60 1.32 14.57
CA ILE A 218 -7.64 1.84 13.59
C ILE A 218 -8.14 3.10 12.87
N TRP A 219 -9.39 3.10 12.39
CA TRP A 219 -9.96 4.25 11.70
C TRP A 219 -10.24 5.46 12.61
N ASN A 220 -10.45 5.23 13.91
CA ASN A 220 -10.69 6.28 14.91
C ASN A 220 -9.40 6.81 15.55
N ARG A 221 -8.23 6.30 15.16
CA ARG A 221 -6.94 6.83 15.64
C ARG A 221 -6.73 8.27 15.19
N ARG A 222 -6.13 9.08 16.07
CA ARG A 222 -5.74 10.46 15.77
C ARG A 222 -4.48 10.50 14.89
N GLY A 223 -4.16 11.67 14.32
CA GLY A 223 -2.91 11.91 13.57
C GLY A 223 -3.04 11.92 12.05
N LEU A 224 -4.12 11.38 11.48
CA LEU A 224 -4.51 11.62 10.09
C LEU A 224 -5.95 12.15 10.04
N SER A 225 -6.22 13.09 9.13
CA SER A 225 -7.58 13.49 8.81
C SER A 225 -8.36 12.32 8.19
N LEU A 226 -9.69 12.31 8.31
CA LEU A 226 -10.52 11.27 7.70
C LEU A 226 -10.29 11.19 6.18
N LYS A 227 -10.21 12.34 5.51
CA LYS A 227 -9.92 12.44 4.06
C LYS A 227 -8.57 11.80 3.72
N SER A 228 -7.53 12.05 4.51
CA SER A 228 -6.21 11.44 4.30
C SER A 228 -6.20 9.93 4.58
N ARG A 229 -6.97 9.46 5.57
CA ARG A 229 -7.15 8.01 5.80
C ARG A 229 -7.86 7.33 4.63
N GLU A 230 -8.88 7.97 4.06
CA GLU A 230 -9.56 7.49 2.85
C GLU A 230 -8.62 7.43 1.65
N PHE A 231 -7.80 8.46 1.43
CA PHE A 231 -6.80 8.46 0.36
C PHE A 231 -5.71 7.38 0.55
N ALA A 232 -5.18 7.23 1.76
CA ALA A 232 -4.26 6.14 2.07
C ALA A 232 -4.91 4.78 1.80
N THR A 233 -6.17 4.61 2.20
CA THR A 233 -6.91 3.36 1.99
C THR A 233 -7.13 3.07 0.52
N LEU A 234 -7.61 4.06 -0.25
CA LEU A 234 -7.86 3.93 -1.68
C LEU A 234 -6.59 3.55 -2.42
N ALA A 235 -5.45 4.12 -2.04
CA ALA A 235 -4.15 3.75 -2.58
C ALA A 235 -3.76 2.29 -2.24
N MET A 236 -3.95 1.85 -1.00
CA MET A 236 -3.68 0.46 -0.58
C MET A 236 -4.56 -0.55 -1.32
N VAL A 237 -5.88 -0.36 -1.35
CA VAL A 237 -6.79 -1.31 -2.02
C VAL A 237 -6.55 -1.36 -3.53
N THR A 238 -6.12 -0.23 -4.12
CA THR A 238 -5.67 -0.19 -5.53
C THR A 238 -4.37 -0.96 -5.71
N ALA A 239 -3.40 -0.83 -4.80
CA ALA A 239 -2.14 -1.55 -4.84
C ALA A 239 -2.29 -3.06 -4.67
N LEU A 240 -3.22 -3.50 -3.83
CA LEU A 240 -3.51 -4.92 -3.60
C LEU A 240 -4.23 -5.55 -4.81
N GLY A 241 -5.11 -4.80 -5.49
CA GLY A 241 -5.82 -5.24 -6.69
C GLY A 241 -6.96 -6.23 -6.40
N ASN A 242 -7.87 -6.40 -7.36
CA ASN A 242 -9.09 -7.23 -7.21
C ASN A 242 -9.99 -6.83 -6.03
N GLN A 243 -10.08 -5.53 -5.74
CA GLN A 243 -10.82 -4.97 -4.61
C GLN A 243 -11.93 -3.98 -5.05
N SER A 244 -12.68 -4.28 -6.12
CA SER A 244 -13.66 -3.32 -6.70
C SER A 244 -14.65 -2.77 -5.67
N HIS A 245 -15.27 -3.65 -4.87
CA HIS A 245 -16.20 -3.25 -3.82
C HIS A 245 -15.56 -2.34 -2.76
N SER A 246 -14.31 -2.62 -2.38
CA SER A 246 -13.57 -1.79 -1.42
C SER A 246 -13.21 -0.43 -2.03
N VAL A 247 -12.83 -0.41 -3.32
CA VAL A 247 -12.61 0.85 -4.06
C VAL A 247 -13.89 1.69 -4.09
N GLU A 248 -15.03 1.11 -4.42
CA GLU A 248 -16.33 1.81 -4.41
C GLU A 248 -16.65 2.39 -3.02
N ALA A 249 -16.49 1.60 -1.97
CA ALA A 249 -16.74 2.03 -0.60
C ALA A 249 -15.84 3.21 -0.19
N HIS A 250 -14.54 3.16 -0.51
CA HIS A 250 -13.58 4.18 -0.14
C HIS A 250 -13.58 5.43 -1.05
N VAL A 251 -14.08 5.32 -2.29
CA VAL A 251 -14.41 6.50 -3.11
C VAL A 251 -15.59 7.25 -2.50
N GLU A 252 -16.65 6.55 -2.11
CA GLU A 252 -17.80 7.17 -1.44
C GLU A 252 -17.41 7.77 -0.08
N GLY A 253 -16.62 7.04 0.71
CA GLY A 253 -16.07 7.50 1.98
C GLY A 253 -15.19 8.75 1.84
N ALA A 254 -14.31 8.79 0.83
CA ALA A 254 -13.51 9.97 0.53
C ALA A 254 -14.38 11.20 0.23
N LEU A 255 -15.42 11.05 -0.60
CA LEU A 255 -16.36 12.14 -0.91
C LEU A 255 -17.08 12.63 0.35
N ARG A 256 -17.55 11.73 1.23
CA ARG A 256 -18.14 12.09 2.53
C ARG A 256 -17.15 12.82 3.45
N ALA A 257 -15.88 12.48 3.38
CA ALA A 257 -14.81 13.14 4.10
C ALA A 257 -14.39 14.50 3.50
N GLY A 258 -15.09 14.98 2.46
CA GLY A 258 -14.82 16.27 1.81
C GLY A 258 -13.74 16.21 0.72
N ALA A 259 -13.44 15.03 0.18
CA ALA A 259 -12.69 14.94 -1.06
C ALA A 259 -13.55 15.38 -2.25
N THR A 260 -12.90 16.00 -3.23
CA THR A 260 -13.50 16.27 -4.53
C THR A 260 -13.31 15.08 -5.46
N GLU A 261 -14.21 14.94 -6.43
CA GLU A 261 -14.06 13.95 -7.52
C GLU A 261 -12.72 14.13 -8.27
N THR A 262 -12.25 15.38 -8.43
CA THR A 262 -10.96 15.71 -9.04
C THR A 262 -9.78 15.14 -8.24
N GLU A 263 -9.77 15.32 -6.91
CA GLU A 263 -8.70 14.78 -6.06
C GLU A 263 -8.63 13.25 -6.14
N ILE A 264 -9.79 12.57 -6.12
CA ILE A 264 -9.87 11.11 -6.23
C ILE A 264 -9.34 10.64 -7.60
N LYS A 265 -9.72 11.32 -8.69
CA LYS A 265 -9.20 11.03 -10.04
C LYS A 265 -7.70 11.22 -10.13
N GLU A 266 -7.15 12.28 -9.54
CA GLU A 266 -5.72 12.55 -9.51
C GLU A 266 -4.95 11.51 -8.67
N LEU A 267 -5.52 11.04 -7.57
CA LEU A 267 -4.96 9.94 -6.77
C LEU A 267 -4.92 8.64 -7.59
N LEU A 268 -6.04 8.24 -8.20
CA LEU A 268 -6.11 7.02 -9.02
C LEU A 268 -5.20 7.12 -10.24
N LEU A 269 -5.12 8.28 -10.90
CA LEU A 269 -4.19 8.50 -12.00
C LEU A 269 -2.75 8.29 -11.55
N GLN A 270 -2.37 8.78 -10.37
CA GLN A 270 -1.03 8.58 -9.83
C GLN A 270 -0.69 7.11 -9.57
N MET A 271 -1.70 6.29 -9.24
CA MET A 271 -1.49 4.86 -9.02
C MET A 271 -0.92 4.16 -10.26
N THR A 272 -1.09 4.68 -11.49
CA THR A 272 -0.47 4.07 -12.69
C THR A 272 1.05 3.98 -12.60
N VAL A 273 1.68 4.92 -11.90
CA VAL A 273 3.14 5.01 -11.71
C VAL A 273 3.62 3.98 -10.70
N TYR A 274 2.91 3.83 -9.58
CA TYR A 274 3.38 3.06 -8.43
C TYR A 274 2.89 1.61 -8.40
N VAL A 275 1.70 1.34 -8.96
CA VAL A 275 1.09 0.00 -8.93
C VAL A 275 0.81 -0.57 -10.32
N GLY A 276 1.03 0.24 -11.37
CA GLY A 276 0.88 -0.15 -12.77
C GLY A 276 -0.56 -0.07 -13.29
N TYR A 277 -0.67 0.06 -14.62
CA TYR A 277 -1.94 0.25 -15.31
C TYR A 277 -3.02 -0.81 -15.02
N PRO A 278 -2.76 -2.14 -15.02
CA PRO A 278 -3.84 -3.11 -14.85
C PRO A 278 -4.62 -2.95 -13.55
N LYS A 279 -3.93 -2.76 -12.42
CA LYS A 279 -4.56 -2.57 -11.11
C LYS A 279 -5.26 -1.21 -11.03
N THR A 280 -4.62 -0.17 -11.54
CA THR A 280 -5.22 1.17 -11.58
C THR A 280 -6.48 1.22 -12.44
N LEU A 281 -6.49 0.61 -13.62
CA LEU A 281 -7.65 0.60 -14.51
C LEU A 281 -8.85 -0.11 -13.86
N ALA A 282 -8.62 -1.24 -13.18
CA ALA A 282 -9.68 -1.91 -12.42
C ALA A 282 -10.27 -0.99 -11.32
N ALA A 283 -9.42 -0.26 -10.59
CA ALA A 283 -9.86 0.71 -9.60
C ALA A 283 -10.60 1.91 -10.23
N VAL A 284 -10.13 2.41 -11.37
CA VAL A 284 -10.80 3.49 -12.12
C VAL A 284 -12.18 3.04 -12.61
N THR A 285 -12.33 1.81 -13.09
CA THR A 285 -13.64 1.26 -13.49
C THR A 285 -14.61 1.22 -12.31
N ALA A 286 -14.16 0.74 -11.15
CA ALA A 286 -14.97 0.75 -9.92
C ALA A 286 -15.33 2.18 -9.47
N ALA A 287 -14.37 3.12 -9.54
CA ALA A 287 -14.60 4.53 -9.24
C ALA A 287 -15.63 5.17 -10.20
N GLN A 288 -15.56 4.85 -11.49
CA GLN A 288 -16.54 5.31 -12.48
C GLN A 288 -17.95 4.82 -12.18
N GLN A 289 -18.10 3.55 -11.80
CA GLN A 289 -19.39 2.97 -11.43
C GLN A 289 -20.01 3.72 -10.26
N ILE A 290 -19.23 3.96 -9.19
CA ILE A 290 -19.76 4.65 -8.00
C ILE A 290 -20.01 6.15 -8.25
N PHE A 291 -19.20 6.83 -9.07
CA PHE A 291 -19.50 8.22 -9.46
C PHE A 291 -20.81 8.31 -10.27
N ALA A 292 -21.04 7.38 -11.18
CA ALA A 292 -22.27 7.35 -11.98
C ALA A 292 -23.51 7.10 -11.10
N ASP A 293 -23.41 6.15 -10.17
CA ASP A 293 -24.44 5.84 -9.18
C ASP A 293 -24.72 7.07 -8.28
N LEU A 294 -23.70 7.65 -7.65
CA LEU A 294 -23.83 8.83 -6.80
C LEU A 294 -24.35 10.07 -7.53
N LYS A 295 -24.09 10.22 -8.84
CA LYS A 295 -24.68 11.28 -9.64
C LYS A 295 -26.19 11.14 -9.79
N GLN A 296 -26.72 9.91 -9.77
CA GLN A 296 -28.16 9.65 -9.85
C GLN A 296 -28.85 9.80 -8.50
N ARG A 297 -28.28 9.22 -7.43
CA ARG A 297 -28.93 9.19 -6.11
C ARG A 297 -28.47 10.29 -5.13
N GLY A 298 -27.46 11.07 -5.50
CA GLY A 298 -26.75 11.96 -4.57
C GLY A 298 -25.88 11.20 -3.57
N ILE A 299 -25.06 11.90 -2.80
CA ILE A 299 -24.41 11.30 -1.62
C ILE A 299 -25.46 11.28 -0.50
N PRO A 300 -25.94 10.11 -0.05
CA PRO A 300 -26.95 10.06 1.00
C PRO A 300 -26.41 10.72 2.27
N ALA A 301 -27.29 11.46 2.95
CA ALA A 301 -27.01 11.95 4.29
C ALA A 301 -26.65 10.78 5.22
N ALA A 302 -25.87 11.06 6.25
CA ALA A 302 -25.50 10.04 7.21
C ALA A 302 -26.76 9.39 7.83
N SER A 303 -26.72 8.06 7.87
CA SER A 303 -27.66 7.18 8.55
C SER A 303 -28.04 7.67 9.94
N PRO A 304 -29.31 7.85 10.39
CA PRO A 304 -29.57 7.78 11.82
C PRO A 304 -28.98 6.48 12.38
N GLN A 305 -28.49 6.52 13.61
CA GLN A 305 -27.84 5.36 14.21
C GLN A 305 -28.78 4.15 14.13
N PRO A 306 -28.36 3.05 13.48
CA PRO A 306 -29.23 1.90 13.38
C PRO A 306 -29.51 1.39 14.79
N ASP A 307 -30.76 1.00 15.04
CA ASP A 307 -31.15 0.24 16.22
C ASP A 307 -30.55 -1.17 16.10
N LEU A 308 -29.23 -1.23 16.18
CA LEU A 308 -28.49 -2.44 16.45
C LEU A 308 -28.66 -2.65 17.95
N GLU A 309 -29.33 -3.73 18.33
CA GLU A 309 -29.68 -4.06 19.71
C GLU A 309 -28.62 -3.60 20.72
N SER A 310 -29.10 -3.16 21.89
CA SER A 310 -28.38 -2.70 23.09
C SER A 310 -27.38 -3.71 23.71
N ARG A 311 -26.74 -4.56 22.90
CA ARG A 311 -25.75 -5.54 23.31
C ARG A 311 -24.51 -5.46 22.41
N ARG A 312 -23.45 -4.89 22.99
CA ARG A 312 -22.12 -5.51 23.20
C ARG A 312 -21.15 -4.39 23.53
N GLN A 313 -20.95 -4.14 24.83
CA GLN A 313 -19.76 -3.42 25.25
C GLN A 313 -18.56 -4.25 24.81
N ALA A 314 -17.63 -3.62 24.10
CA ALA A 314 -16.42 -4.26 23.65
C ALA A 314 -15.59 -4.70 24.85
N GLU A 315 -14.99 -5.89 24.79
CA GLU A 315 -14.12 -6.38 25.86
C GLU A 315 -12.96 -5.39 26.11
N SER A 316 -12.53 -5.23 27.36
CA SER A 316 -11.46 -4.30 27.69
C SER A 316 -10.14 -4.66 26.97
N ASN A 317 -9.36 -3.63 26.62
CA ASN A 317 -8.05 -3.81 25.99
C ASN A 317 -7.10 -4.63 26.87
N GLU A 318 -7.21 -4.50 28.19
CA GLU A 318 -6.33 -5.23 29.11
C GLU A 318 -6.66 -6.72 29.21
N ALA A 319 -7.95 -7.10 29.16
CA ALA A 319 -8.34 -8.50 29.12
C ALA A 319 -7.86 -9.19 27.84
N ARG A 320 -8.02 -8.51 26.68
CA ARG A 320 -7.51 -8.96 25.38
C ARG A 320 -5.98 -9.08 25.37
N TYR A 321 -5.30 -8.08 25.94
CA TYR A 321 -3.83 -8.07 26.06
C TYR A 321 -3.33 -9.27 26.85
N ARG A 322 -3.87 -9.50 28.06
CA ARG A 322 -3.48 -10.63 28.92
C ARG A 322 -3.70 -11.98 28.24
N ARG A 323 -4.87 -12.17 27.60
CA ARG A 323 -5.17 -13.39 26.84
C ARG A 323 -4.22 -13.58 25.66
N GLY A 324 -3.88 -12.50 24.96
CA GLY A 324 -2.93 -12.53 23.86
C GLY A 324 -1.50 -12.85 24.30
N LEU A 325 -1.06 -12.30 25.43
CA LEU A 325 0.24 -12.61 26.02
C LEU A 325 0.32 -14.09 26.40
N GLU A 326 -0.73 -14.63 27.02
CA GLU A 326 -0.81 -16.06 27.34
C GLU A 326 -0.75 -16.93 26.08
N ALA A 327 -1.53 -16.61 25.06
CA ALA A 327 -1.52 -17.34 23.78
C ALA A 327 -0.15 -17.29 23.10
N LEU A 328 0.50 -16.12 23.06
CA LEU A 328 1.84 -16.00 22.50
C LEU A 328 2.87 -16.78 23.31
N ASN A 329 2.81 -16.80 24.64
CA ASN A 329 3.73 -17.57 25.48
C ASN A 329 3.59 -19.09 25.29
N GLN A 330 2.43 -19.58 24.85
CA GLN A 330 2.25 -20.99 24.47
C GLN A 330 2.92 -21.31 23.12
N ILE A 331 2.96 -20.34 22.20
CA ILE A 331 3.51 -20.49 20.84
C ILE A 331 5.02 -20.22 20.81
N SER A 332 5.45 -19.18 21.51
CA SER A 332 6.79 -18.63 21.48
C SER A 332 7.51 -18.93 22.79
N LYS A 333 8.79 -19.31 22.69
CA LYS A 333 9.69 -19.36 23.85
C LYS A 333 10.19 -17.97 24.28
N ALA A 334 9.88 -16.92 23.54
CA ALA A 334 10.23 -15.53 23.85
C ALA A 334 9.03 -14.78 24.49
N SER A 335 9.32 -13.87 25.44
CA SER A 335 8.29 -13.06 26.12
C SER A 335 7.57 -12.14 25.14
N GLY A 336 6.24 -12.15 25.16
CA GLY A 336 5.42 -11.19 24.40
C GLY A 336 5.72 -9.72 24.72
N GLU A 337 6.32 -9.43 25.87
CA GLU A 337 6.82 -8.09 26.22
C GLU A 337 7.90 -7.61 25.25
N ALA A 338 8.72 -8.52 24.70
CA ALA A 338 9.74 -8.18 23.71
C ALA A 338 9.12 -7.63 22.41
N VAL A 339 7.94 -8.15 22.01
CA VAL A 339 7.20 -7.65 20.84
C VAL A 339 6.67 -6.24 21.08
N VAL A 340 6.17 -5.95 22.29
CA VAL A 340 5.73 -4.58 22.62
C VAL A 340 6.92 -3.63 22.62
N LYS A 341 8.00 -4.01 23.29
CA LYS A 341 9.22 -3.23 23.41
C LYS A 341 9.86 -2.94 22.04
N SER A 342 9.75 -3.85 21.07
CA SER A 342 10.34 -3.65 19.75
C SER A 342 9.72 -2.51 18.95
N PHE A 343 8.55 -1.99 19.35
CA PHE A 343 7.87 -0.86 18.71
C PHE A 343 7.69 0.36 19.62
N GLU A 344 8.17 0.32 20.86
CA GLU A 344 7.94 1.36 21.88
C GLU A 344 8.42 2.75 21.44
N ASP A 345 9.51 2.81 20.67
CA ASP A 345 10.16 4.04 20.20
C ASP A 345 9.51 4.68 18.96
N ILE A 346 8.55 4.01 18.31
CA ILE A 346 7.93 4.51 17.07
C ILE A 346 6.41 4.32 17.00
N ALA A 347 5.90 3.19 17.44
CA ALA A 347 4.48 2.84 17.34
C ALA A 347 4.10 1.88 18.49
N PRO A 348 4.10 2.34 19.75
CA PRO A 348 3.83 1.49 20.92
C PRO A 348 2.48 0.76 20.82
N ASP A 349 1.48 1.41 20.22
CA ASP A 349 0.17 0.80 19.97
C ASP A 349 0.23 -0.40 19.03
N LEU A 350 1.17 -0.44 18.07
CA LEU A 350 1.33 -1.57 17.15
C LEU A 350 1.72 -2.84 17.90
N GLY A 351 2.70 -2.72 18.81
CA GLY A 351 3.12 -3.81 19.70
C GLY A 351 1.94 -4.35 20.52
N ARG A 352 1.13 -3.45 21.08
CA ARG A 352 -0.09 -3.83 21.81
C ARG A 352 -1.15 -4.46 20.90
N TYR A 353 -1.36 -3.96 19.69
CA TYR A 353 -2.34 -4.53 18.75
C TYR A 353 -1.98 -5.97 18.33
N ILE A 354 -0.70 -6.29 18.20
CA ILE A 354 -0.27 -7.68 17.92
C ILE A 354 -0.75 -8.61 19.05
N LEU A 355 -0.54 -8.23 20.31
CA LEU A 355 -0.99 -9.05 21.43
C LEU A 355 -2.51 -9.04 21.57
N GLU A 356 -3.15 -7.88 21.56
CA GLU A 356 -4.58 -7.75 21.80
C GLU A 356 -5.44 -8.34 20.69
N PHE A 357 -5.12 -8.03 19.43
CA PHE A 357 -5.92 -8.47 18.29
C PHE A 357 -5.42 -9.80 17.73
N SER A 358 -4.16 -9.87 17.29
CA SER A 358 -3.67 -11.09 16.63
C SER A 358 -3.68 -12.26 17.61
N TYR A 359 -3.00 -12.15 18.75
CA TYR A 359 -2.96 -13.26 19.69
C TYR A 359 -4.23 -13.39 20.55
N GLY A 360 -4.76 -12.27 21.03
CA GLY A 360 -5.87 -12.22 21.97
C GLY A 360 -7.26 -12.37 21.34
N ASP A 361 -7.48 -11.96 20.10
CA ASP A 361 -8.81 -12.13 19.46
C ASP A 361 -8.81 -13.22 18.40
N VAL A 362 -7.68 -13.51 17.75
CA VAL A 362 -7.61 -14.46 16.63
C VAL A 362 -6.99 -15.79 17.03
N PHE A 363 -5.77 -15.82 17.58
CA PHE A 363 -5.09 -17.09 17.93
C PHE A 363 -5.71 -17.79 19.14
N SER A 364 -6.18 -17.05 20.14
CA SER A 364 -6.76 -17.66 21.35
C SER A 364 -8.14 -18.28 21.15
N ARG A 365 -8.68 -18.30 19.92
CA ARG A 365 -10.01 -18.86 19.64
C ARG A 365 -9.96 -20.39 19.79
N PRO A 366 -10.95 -21.03 20.44
CA PRO A 366 -10.84 -22.42 20.87
C PRO A 366 -11.01 -23.45 19.74
N ASN A 367 -11.53 -23.05 18.57
CA ASN A 367 -12.00 -23.99 17.54
C ASN A 367 -10.88 -24.63 16.69
N LEU A 368 -9.64 -24.18 16.85
CA LEU A 368 -8.48 -24.71 16.13
C LEU A 368 -7.27 -24.68 17.08
N ASP A 369 -6.58 -25.82 17.20
CA ASP A 369 -5.40 -25.92 18.04
C ASP A 369 -4.24 -25.06 17.51
N LEU A 370 -3.27 -24.77 18.38
CA LEU A 370 -2.15 -23.88 18.05
C LEU A 370 -1.25 -24.44 16.93
N LYS A 371 -1.03 -25.75 16.87
CA LYS A 371 -0.22 -26.37 15.83
C LYS A 371 -0.85 -26.17 14.45
N THR A 372 -2.14 -26.44 14.34
CA THR A 372 -2.88 -26.27 13.09
C THR A 372 -2.95 -24.79 12.69
N ARG A 373 -3.09 -23.86 13.65
CA ARG A 373 -3.02 -22.41 13.39
C ARG A 373 -1.66 -21.96 12.86
N GLU A 374 -0.58 -22.43 13.47
CA GLU A 374 0.78 -22.09 13.05
C GLU A 374 1.07 -22.62 11.64
N LEU A 375 0.71 -23.88 11.35
CA LEU A 375 0.85 -24.45 10.00
C LEU A 375 0.03 -23.68 8.96
N ALA A 376 -1.22 -23.31 9.27
CA ALA A 376 -2.03 -22.48 8.39
C ALA A 376 -1.42 -21.08 8.17
N THR A 377 -0.79 -20.51 9.20
CA THR A 377 -0.10 -19.22 9.12
C THR A 377 1.16 -19.31 8.26
N VAL A 378 1.94 -20.39 8.39
CA VAL A 378 3.10 -20.69 7.52
C VAL A 378 2.67 -20.79 6.06
N SER A 379 1.58 -21.50 5.75
CA SER A 379 1.03 -21.59 4.39
C SER A 379 0.56 -20.23 3.87
N ALA A 380 -0.12 -19.42 4.71
CA ALA A 380 -0.56 -18.09 4.33
C ALA A 380 0.61 -17.14 4.00
N LEU A 381 1.65 -17.12 4.84
CA LEU A 381 2.86 -16.31 4.63
C LEU A 381 3.67 -16.80 3.42
N THR A 382 3.70 -18.12 3.18
CA THR A 382 4.25 -18.70 1.95
C THR A 382 3.50 -18.20 0.71
N GLY A 383 2.17 -18.05 0.78
CA GLY A 383 1.40 -17.52 -0.32
C GLY A 383 1.61 -16.02 -0.57
N LEU A 384 1.77 -15.23 0.49
CA LEU A 384 2.11 -13.82 0.39
C LEU A 384 3.49 -13.63 -0.27
N ASN A 385 4.53 -14.25 0.31
CA ASN A 385 5.91 -14.23 -0.17
C ASN A 385 6.38 -12.84 -0.64
N THR A 386 6.15 -11.85 0.23
CA THR A 386 6.74 -10.51 0.12
C THR A 386 7.92 -10.38 1.07
N THR A 387 8.80 -9.40 0.85
CA THR A 387 9.92 -9.14 1.78
C THR A 387 9.39 -8.89 3.20
N ALA A 388 8.27 -8.17 3.34
CA ALA A 388 7.61 -7.95 4.62
C ALA A 388 7.12 -9.23 5.33
N SER A 389 6.90 -10.33 4.59
CA SER A 389 6.45 -11.62 5.15
C SER A 389 7.60 -12.57 5.57
N GLU A 390 8.85 -12.29 5.19
CA GLU A 390 9.98 -13.21 5.42
C GLU A 390 10.27 -13.42 6.91
N LEU A 391 10.36 -12.33 7.69
CA LEU A 391 10.60 -12.41 9.13
C LEU A 391 9.40 -13.08 9.85
N PRO A 392 8.14 -12.66 9.62
CA PRO A 392 6.99 -13.37 10.18
C PRO A 392 6.95 -14.86 9.83
N LEU A 393 7.34 -15.25 8.61
CA LEU A 393 7.37 -16.67 8.21
C LEU A 393 8.35 -17.45 9.08
N LYS A 394 9.56 -16.93 9.32
CA LYS A 394 10.52 -17.56 10.25
C LYS A 394 10.00 -17.66 11.68
N VAL A 395 9.29 -16.63 12.16
CA VAL A 395 8.67 -16.61 13.49
C VAL A 395 7.63 -17.71 13.62
N HIS A 396 6.75 -17.86 12.63
CA HIS A 396 5.68 -18.86 12.66
C HIS A 396 6.17 -20.29 12.37
N ILE A 397 7.28 -20.47 11.63
CA ILE A 397 7.95 -21.79 11.53
C ILE A 397 8.50 -22.20 12.90
N ASN A 398 9.15 -21.28 13.62
CA ASN A 398 9.58 -21.54 15.00
C ASN A 398 8.40 -21.80 15.95
N GLY A 399 7.33 -21.03 15.80
CA GLY A 399 6.07 -21.20 16.53
C GLY A 399 5.50 -22.60 16.32
N ALA A 400 5.33 -23.03 15.07
CA ALA A 400 4.87 -24.36 14.69
C ALA A 400 5.70 -25.47 15.38
N LEU A 401 7.03 -25.36 15.33
CA LEU A 401 7.93 -26.32 15.99
C LEU A 401 7.75 -26.36 17.52
N ASN A 402 7.49 -25.22 18.16
CA ASN A 402 7.30 -25.16 19.62
C ASN A 402 5.98 -25.80 20.05
N VAL A 403 4.92 -25.69 19.23
CA VAL A 403 3.60 -26.24 19.54
C VAL A 403 3.40 -27.67 18.99
N GLY A 404 4.49 -28.33 18.57
CA GLY A 404 4.51 -29.75 18.26
C GLY A 404 4.36 -30.12 16.78
N ALA A 405 4.50 -29.17 15.85
CA ALA A 405 4.76 -29.51 14.44
C ALA A 405 6.17 -30.08 14.29
N ASN A 406 6.32 -31.10 13.46
CA ASN A 406 7.64 -31.61 13.07
C ASN A 406 8.11 -30.99 11.75
N ARG A 407 9.38 -31.21 11.42
CA ARG A 407 10.00 -30.73 10.18
C ARG A 407 9.22 -31.15 8.93
N GLN A 408 8.77 -32.40 8.87
CA GLN A 408 8.02 -32.91 7.71
C GLN A 408 6.67 -32.20 7.54
N GLU A 409 5.92 -31.98 8.61
CA GLU A 409 4.63 -31.28 8.54
C GLU A 409 4.76 -29.85 8.02
N ILE A 410 5.83 -29.14 8.42
CA ILE A 410 6.12 -27.79 7.93
C ILE A 410 6.53 -27.83 6.44
N VAL A 411 7.39 -28.78 6.06
CA VAL A 411 7.80 -28.98 4.66
C VAL A 411 6.58 -29.28 3.79
N GLU A 412 5.69 -30.18 4.22
CA GLU A 412 4.46 -30.52 3.48
C GLU A 412 3.51 -29.32 3.39
N ALA A 413 3.33 -28.55 4.47
CA ALA A 413 2.51 -27.34 4.45
C ALA A 413 3.02 -26.27 3.46
N ILE A 414 4.35 -26.17 3.29
CA ILE A 414 4.99 -25.27 2.32
C ILE A 414 4.92 -25.87 0.89
N MET A 415 5.25 -27.15 0.71
CA MET A 415 5.21 -27.84 -0.59
C MET A 415 3.79 -27.89 -1.16
N HIS A 416 2.77 -28.08 -0.32
CA HIS A 416 1.37 -28.11 -0.75
C HIS A 416 0.93 -26.79 -1.39
N MET A 417 1.65 -25.68 -1.16
CA MET A 417 1.34 -24.40 -1.78
C MET A 417 1.71 -24.33 -3.27
N ILE A 418 2.52 -25.26 -3.79
CA ILE A 418 2.98 -25.28 -5.20
C ILE A 418 1.84 -25.09 -6.22
N PRO A 419 0.71 -25.84 -6.15
CA PRO A 419 -0.36 -25.71 -7.13
C PRO A 419 -1.11 -24.37 -7.06
N TYR A 420 -0.99 -23.65 -5.94
CA TYR A 420 -1.78 -22.43 -5.68
C TYR A 420 -0.96 -21.15 -5.89
N VAL A 421 0.33 -21.19 -5.57
CA VAL A 421 1.18 -19.98 -5.56
C VAL A 421 2.44 -20.12 -6.41
N GLY A 422 2.66 -21.30 -7.01
CA GLY A 422 3.77 -21.59 -7.91
C GLY A 422 5.08 -21.93 -7.21
N PHE A 423 6.00 -22.52 -7.97
CA PHE A 423 7.28 -23.04 -7.46
C PHE A 423 8.20 -21.95 -6.86
N VAL A 424 8.26 -20.76 -7.47
CA VAL A 424 9.21 -19.72 -7.05
C VAL A 424 8.97 -19.27 -5.60
N LYS A 425 7.71 -19.03 -5.23
CA LYS A 425 7.34 -18.62 -3.87
C LYS A 425 7.64 -19.71 -2.85
N VAL A 426 7.33 -20.97 -3.21
CA VAL A 426 7.60 -22.14 -2.38
C VAL A 426 9.10 -22.34 -2.18
N GLN A 427 9.92 -22.20 -3.23
CA GLN A 427 11.38 -22.33 -3.12
C GLN A 427 11.98 -21.30 -2.14
N GLN A 428 11.51 -20.05 -2.19
CA GLN A 428 11.95 -19.02 -1.25
C GLN A 428 11.49 -19.32 0.18
N ALA A 429 10.24 -19.72 0.38
CA ALA A 429 9.74 -20.15 1.69
C ALA A 429 10.52 -21.36 2.23
N MET A 430 10.89 -22.31 1.36
CA MET A 430 11.70 -23.46 1.73
C MET A 430 13.11 -23.05 2.19
N ALA A 431 13.75 -22.09 1.51
CA ALA A 431 15.06 -21.58 1.95
C ALA A 431 14.98 -20.92 3.35
N LEU A 432 13.89 -20.20 3.65
CA LEU A 432 13.66 -19.63 4.97
C LEU A 432 13.41 -20.71 6.04
N ALA A 433 12.66 -21.76 5.69
CA ALA A 433 12.44 -22.92 6.56
C ALA A 433 13.74 -23.68 6.84
N GLU A 434 14.56 -23.91 5.82
CA GLU A 434 15.87 -24.54 5.95
C GLU A 434 16.77 -23.77 6.92
N ALA A 435 16.83 -22.44 6.80
CA ALA A 435 17.58 -21.61 7.75
C ALA A 435 17.11 -21.80 9.19
N VAL A 436 15.79 -21.83 9.42
CA VAL A 436 15.23 -22.07 10.77
C VAL A 436 15.55 -23.49 11.27
N PHE A 437 15.46 -24.50 10.42
CA PHE A 437 15.78 -25.88 10.77
C PHE A 437 17.27 -26.03 11.15
N GLN A 438 18.17 -25.38 10.41
CA GLN A 438 19.60 -25.33 10.75
C GLN A 438 19.83 -24.64 12.09
N GLU A 439 19.21 -23.48 12.34
CA GLU A 439 19.30 -22.77 13.63
C GLU A 439 18.78 -23.62 14.81
N ARG A 440 17.78 -24.47 14.56
CA ARG A 440 17.13 -25.32 15.56
C ARG A 440 17.75 -26.71 15.69
N ASN A 441 18.65 -27.11 14.78
CA ASN A 441 19.18 -28.46 14.64
C ASN A 441 18.08 -29.54 14.54
N VAL A 442 17.07 -29.34 13.68
CA VAL A 442 15.92 -30.26 13.48
C VAL A 442 15.66 -30.66 12.04
#